data_AF-A0A6N2T3D8-F1
#
_entry.id   AF-A0A6N2T3D8-F1
#
_cell.length_a   1.000
_cell.length_b   1.000
_cell.length_c   1.000
_cell.angle_alpha   90.00
_cell.angle_beta   90.00
_cell.angle_gamma   90.00
#
_symmetry.space_group_name_H-M   'P 1'
#
loop_
_entity.id
_entity.type
_entity.pdbx_description
1 polymer ?
#
loop_
_entity_poly.entity_id
_entity_poly.type
_entity_poly.pdbx_seq_one_letter_code
_entity_poly.pdbx_strand_id
1 'polypeptide(L)'
;MKRKTKMALAGGIGIMAVIAFLFTPVLLLTLAGCDTAESSEPSRESCSDVSGTVRQCELTLDDTRKVDCLIYHDHRKGGMSCDWDHASGADREPGE
;
A
#
# COMPACT_ATOMS: atom_id res chain seq x y z
N MET A 1 -58.55 21.99 -14.83
CA MET A 1 -58.02 22.58 -13.59
C MET A 1 -57.20 21.53 -12.83
N LYS A 2 -55.87 21.67 -12.74
CA LYS A 2 -54.99 20.75 -11.97
C LYS A 2 -54.76 21.32 -10.56
N ARG A 3 -55.23 20.61 -9.54
CA ARG A 3 -54.95 20.91 -8.13
C ARG A 3 -53.45 20.72 -7.88
N LYS A 4 -52.76 21.78 -7.43
CA LYS A 4 -51.35 21.73 -7.02
C LYS A 4 -51.31 21.41 -5.52
N THR A 5 -51.01 20.16 -5.18
CA THR A 5 -50.77 19.73 -3.79
C THR A 5 -49.39 20.21 -3.35
N LYS A 6 -49.38 20.98 -2.26
CA LYS A 6 -48.20 21.32 -1.47
C LYS A 6 -47.92 20.18 -0.49
N MET A 7 -46.68 19.73 -0.34
CA MET A 7 -46.13 19.03 0.84
C MET A 7 -44.68 18.66 0.50
N ALA A 8 -43.67 18.71 1.37
CA ALA A 8 -43.34 19.44 2.59
C ALA A 8 -41.86 19.08 2.82
N LEU A 9 -41.06 20.02 3.33
CA LEU A 9 -39.67 19.83 3.78
C LEU A 9 -39.60 18.72 4.84
N ALA A 10 -39.34 17.48 4.43
CA ALA A 10 -39.06 16.37 5.35
C ALA A 10 -37.91 15.47 4.88
N GLY A 11 -37.42 15.65 3.65
CA GLY A 11 -36.40 14.76 3.05
C GLY A 11 -34.95 15.08 3.41
N GLY A 12 -34.62 16.31 3.83
CA GLY A 12 -33.23 16.77 3.91
C GLY A 12 -32.37 16.10 5.02
N ILE A 13 -32.96 15.86 6.19
CA ILE A 13 -32.23 15.32 7.36
C ILE A 13 -31.91 13.83 7.17
N GLY A 14 -32.86 13.06 6.61
CA GLY A 14 -32.65 11.66 6.27
C GLY A 14 -31.61 11.47 5.18
N ILE A 15 -31.61 12.35 4.17
CA ILE A 15 -30.63 12.30 3.07
C ILE A 15 -29.21 12.55 3.60
N MET A 16 -29.00 13.55 4.47
CA MET A 16 -27.67 13.81 5.04
C MET A 16 -27.16 12.69 5.94
N ALA A 17 -28.04 12.07 6.74
CA ALA A 17 -27.67 10.94 7.59
C ALA A 17 -27.30 9.69 6.76
N VAL A 18 -28.05 9.44 5.67
CA VAL A 18 -27.77 8.35 4.73
C VAL A 18 -26.44 8.58 4.00
N ILE A 19 -26.19 9.81 3.54
CA ILE A 19 -24.90 10.17 2.92
C ILE A 19 -23.76 9.93 3.91
N ALA A 20 -23.86 10.45 5.14
CA ALA A 20 -22.82 10.26 6.14
C ALA A 20 -22.55 8.77 6.39
N PHE A 21 -23.59 7.96 6.60
CA PHE A 21 -23.46 6.53 6.85
C PHE A 21 -22.79 5.76 5.68
N LEU A 22 -23.07 6.15 4.44
CA LEU A 22 -22.46 5.56 3.25
C LEU A 22 -20.98 5.93 3.07
N PHE A 23 -20.59 7.13 3.47
CA PHE A 23 -19.21 7.62 3.31
C PHE A 23 -18.27 7.24 4.48
N THR A 24 -18.80 6.99 5.68
CA THR A 24 -18.00 6.56 6.85
C THR A 24 -17.11 5.33 6.59
N PRO A 25 -17.57 4.21 6.00
CA PRO A 25 -16.69 3.05 5.77
C PRO A 25 -15.57 3.36 4.78
N VAL A 26 -15.82 4.20 3.77
CA VAL A 26 -14.82 4.62 2.78
C VAL A 26 -13.70 5.42 3.45
N LEU A 27 -14.06 6.35 4.34
CA LEU A 27 -13.08 7.13 5.11
C LEU A 27 -12.26 6.23 6.04
N LEU A 28 -12.89 5.28 6.75
CA LEU A 28 -12.17 4.36 7.65
C LEU A 28 -11.16 3.46 6.92
N LEU A 29 -11.47 3.03 5.70
CA LEU A 29 -10.55 2.24 4.87
C LEU A 29 -9.28 3.02 4.49
N THR A 30 -9.34 4.35 4.40
CA THR A 30 -8.16 5.18 4.09
C THR A 30 -7.18 5.31 5.27
N LEU A 31 -7.64 5.16 6.52
CA LEU A 31 -6.79 5.26 7.70
C LEU A 31 -6.17 3.92 8.13
N ALA A 32 -6.71 2.79 7.68
CA ALA A 32 -6.20 1.46 8.02
C ALA A 32 -4.94 1.06 7.22
N GLY A 33 -4.46 1.90 6.30
CA GLY A 33 -3.30 1.62 5.45
C GLY A 33 -1.97 2.21 5.94
N CYS A 34 -1.93 2.85 7.11
CA CYS A 34 -0.69 3.38 7.68
C CYS A 34 -0.11 2.38 8.68
N ASP A 35 0.32 1.23 8.18
CA ASP A 35 1.23 0.38 8.95
C ASP A 35 2.61 1.06 8.88
N THR A 36 3.06 1.62 10.01
CA THR A 36 4.46 2.06 10.12
C THR A 36 5.29 0.79 10.13
N ALA A 37 5.75 0.40 8.94
CA ALA A 37 6.80 -0.58 8.81
C ALA A 37 8.03 -0.04 9.56
N GLU A 38 8.33 -0.64 10.71
CA GLU A 38 9.62 -0.45 11.37
C GLU A 38 10.67 -0.87 10.34
N SER A 39 11.36 0.11 9.75
CA SER A 39 12.40 -0.11 8.74
C SER A 39 13.55 -0.87 9.39
N SER A 40 13.42 -2.19 9.42
CA SER A 40 14.50 -3.10 9.69
C SER A 40 15.39 -3.01 8.46
N GLU A 41 16.35 -2.08 8.46
CA GLU A 41 17.34 -2.07 7.39
C GLU A 41 17.91 -3.49 7.30
N PRO A 42 17.90 -4.10 6.12
CA PRO A 42 18.41 -5.45 5.96
C PRO A 42 19.79 -5.51 6.59
N SER A 43 20.03 -6.53 7.40
CA SER A 43 21.34 -6.73 8.02
C SER A 43 22.39 -6.67 6.91
N ARG A 44 23.47 -5.90 7.13
CA ARG A 44 24.52 -5.66 6.12
C ARG A 44 25.14 -6.95 5.56
N GLU A 45 24.92 -8.07 6.24
CA GLU A 45 25.37 -9.42 5.89
C GLU A 45 24.58 -10.03 4.72
N SER A 46 23.39 -9.52 4.40
CA SER A 46 22.53 -10.01 3.31
C SER A 46 22.74 -9.25 1.99
N CYS A 47 23.80 -8.43 1.92
CA CYS A 47 24.07 -7.53 0.81
C CYS A 47 25.47 -7.73 0.22
N SER A 48 25.56 -7.74 -1.12
CA SER A 48 26.80 -7.69 -1.88
C SER A 48 27.05 -6.28 -2.42
N ASP A 49 28.26 -5.75 -2.27
CA ASP A 49 28.65 -4.48 -2.89
C ASP A 49 28.80 -4.68 -4.41
N VAL A 50 27.98 -3.99 -5.20
CA VAL A 50 28.07 -3.94 -6.67
C VAL A 50 29.00 -2.78 -7.08
N SER A 51 28.94 -1.67 -6.35
CA SER A 51 29.85 -0.53 -6.48
C SER A 51 29.86 0.29 -5.19
N GLY A 52 30.74 1.28 -5.06
CA GLY A 52 30.93 2.04 -3.81
C GLY A 52 29.67 2.69 -3.22
N THR A 53 28.61 2.87 -3.99
CA THR A 53 27.31 3.42 -3.55
C THR A 53 26.11 2.53 -3.89
N VAL A 54 26.33 1.35 -4.48
CA VAL A 54 25.25 0.44 -4.89
C VAL A 54 25.49 -0.95 -4.30
N ARG A 55 24.50 -1.45 -3.59
CA ARG A 55 24.48 -2.81 -3.06
C ARG A 55 23.35 -3.60 -3.67
N GLN A 56 23.57 -4.87 -3.91
CA GLN A 56 22.52 -5.84 -4.16
C GLN A 56 22.21 -6.54 -2.86
N CYS A 57 20.95 -6.58 -2.45
CA CYS A 57 20.51 -7.22 -1.20
C CYS A 57 19.33 -8.14 -1.50
N GLU A 58 19.32 -9.32 -0.86
CA GLU A 58 18.12 -10.16 -0.80
C GLU A 58 17.27 -9.68 0.39
N LEU A 59 16.06 -9.18 0.12
CA LEU A 59 15.11 -8.75 1.14
C LEU A 59 14.04 -9.82 1.35
N THR A 60 13.70 -10.09 2.60
CA THR A 60 12.53 -10.92 2.94
C THR A 60 11.37 -10.00 3.25
N LEU A 61 10.28 -10.12 2.50
CA LEU A 61 9.03 -9.39 2.69
C LEU A 61 8.21 -10.01 3.82
N ASP A 62 7.22 -9.27 4.34
CA ASP A 62 6.35 -9.74 5.43
C ASP A 62 5.56 -11.00 5.06
N ASP A 63 5.24 -11.16 3.78
CA ASP A 63 4.61 -12.37 3.25
C ASP A 63 5.60 -13.53 2.98
N THR A 64 6.80 -13.43 3.54
CA THR A 64 7.91 -14.39 3.47
C THR A 64 8.59 -14.54 2.12
N ARG A 65 8.13 -13.82 1.08
CA ARG A 65 8.80 -13.83 -0.22
C ARG A 65 10.16 -13.16 -0.11
N LYS A 66 11.14 -13.71 -0.82
CA LYS A 66 12.46 -13.13 -1.03
C LYS A 66 12.49 -12.38 -2.35
N VAL A 67 13.11 -11.21 -2.36
CA VAL A 67 13.26 -10.36 -3.55
C VAL A 67 14.67 -9.78 -3.59
N ASP A 68 15.30 -9.82 -4.77
CA ASP A 68 16.60 -9.19 -4.99
C ASP A 68 16.41 -7.71 -5.33
N CYS A 69 17.10 -6.83 -4.59
CA CYS A 69 17.02 -5.39 -4.79
C CYS A 69 18.40 -4.75 -4.93
N LEU A 70 18.53 -3.83 -5.88
CA LEU A 70 19.62 -2.86 -5.94
C LEU A 70 19.26 -1.64 -5.09
N ILE A 71 20.04 -1.42 -4.04
CA ILE A 71 19.94 -0.27 -3.15
C ILE A 71 21.07 0.69 -3.50
N TYR A 72 20.69 1.87 -3.99
CA TYR A 72 21.60 3.00 -4.12
C TYR A 72 21.51 3.84 -2.85
N HIS A 73 22.65 4.06 -2.21
CA HIS A 73 22.74 4.93 -1.05
C HIS A 73 23.98 5.81 -1.14
N ASP A 74 23.76 7.11 -1.29
CA ASP A 74 24.78 8.15 -1.21
C ASP A 74 24.40 9.16 -0.11
N HIS A 75 25.38 9.91 0.39
CA HIS A 75 25.27 10.84 1.53
C HIS A 75 24.21 11.95 1.37
N ARG A 76 23.58 12.10 0.19
CA ARG A 76 22.52 13.08 -0.08
C ARG A 76 21.24 12.49 -0.66
N LYS A 77 21.27 11.26 -1.17
CA LYS A 77 20.17 10.66 -1.97
C LYS A 77 20.22 9.13 -1.86
N GLY A 78 19.05 8.52 -1.87
CA GLY A 78 18.91 7.07 -1.91
C GLY A 78 17.76 6.64 -2.80
N GLY A 79 17.74 5.36 -3.12
CA GLY A 79 16.67 4.71 -3.86
C GLY A 79 16.87 3.20 -3.89
N MET A 80 15.79 2.47 -4.16
CA MET A 80 15.82 1.03 -4.32
C MET A 80 15.04 0.61 -5.57
N SER A 81 15.53 -0.44 -6.23
CA SER A 81 14.88 -1.10 -7.35
C SER A 81 14.97 -2.60 -7.14
N CYS A 82 13.87 -3.33 -7.35
CA CYS A 82 13.78 -4.75 -7.02
C CYS A 82 13.31 -5.57 -8.22
N ASP A 83 13.80 -6.80 -8.33
CA ASP A 83 13.40 -7.78 -9.32
C ASP A 83 12.20 -8.58 -8.82
N TRP A 84 11.02 -8.22 -9.32
CA TRP A 84 9.76 -8.87 -8.96
C TRP A 84 9.48 -10.13 -9.78
N ASP A 85 10.07 -10.27 -10.96
CA ASP A 85 9.82 -11.40 -11.84
C ASP A 85 10.40 -12.69 -11.26
N HIS A 86 11.50 -12.59 -10.52
CA HIS A 86 12.14 -13.71 -9.82
C HIS A 86 11.91 -13.68 -8.29
N ALA A 87 10.92 -12.93 -7.81
CA ALA A 87 10.57 -12.96 -6.39
C ALA A 87 10.19 -14.39 -5.99
N SER A 88 10.72 -14.89 -4.87
CA SER A 88 10.55 -16.30 -4.52
C SER A 88 9.06 -16.66 -4.43
N GLY A 89 8.64 -17.68 -5.17
CA GLY A 89 7.23 -18.07 -5.26
C GLY A 89 6.41 -17.39 -6.36
N ALA A 90 6.96 -16.41 -7.08
CA ALA A 90 6.38 -15.93 -8.33
C ALA A 90 6.36 -17.01 -9.42
N ASP A 91 7.34 -17.93 -9.37
CA ASP A 91 7.44 -19.08 -10.28
C ASP A 91 6.55 -20.28 -9.88
N ARG A 92 5.80 -20.20 -8.78
CA ARG A 92 4.89 -21.30 -8.38
C ARG A 92 3.58 -21.18 -9.15
N GLU A 93 3.29 -22.15 -10.00
CA GLU A 93 1.95 -22.26 -10.59
C GLU A 93 0.90 -22.41 -9.48
N PRO A 94 -0.30 -21.83 -9.64
CA PRO A 94 -1.37 -21.96 -8.65
C PRO A 94 -1.86 -23.41 -8.62
N GLY A 95 -1.29 -24.24 -7.74
CA GLY A 95 -1.69 -25.64 -7.60
C GLY A 95 -0.70 -26.59 -6.91
N GLU A 96 0.51 -26.15 -6.55
CA GLU A 96 1.50 -26.94 -5.79
C GLU A 96 1.63 -26.49 -4.32
#